data_AF-A0A822GMN1-F1
#
_entry.id   AF-A0A822GMN1-F1
#
_cell.length_a   1.000
_cell.length_b   1.000
_cell.length_c   1.000
_cell.angle_alpha   90.00
_cell.angle_beta   90.00
_cell.angle_gamma   90.00
#
_symmetry.space_group_name_H-M   'P 1'
#
loop_
_entity.id
_entity.type
_entity.pdbx_description
1 polymer ?
#
loop_
_entity_poly.entity_id
_entity_poly.type
_entity_poly.pdbx_seq_one_letter_code
_entity_poly.pdbx_strand_id
1 'polypeptide(L)'
;EYEDKLPSLPLPTLEHTLERYLDSVQAVVNDDEYVKTKTIVEQFAKGTGRELHEQLKTNIEKRQERNWVAKWWDEEIYLKWRLPIAPVINMMG
;
A
#
# COMPACT_ATOMS: atom_id res chain seq x y z
N GLU A 1 2.16 24.27 -15.63
CA GLU A 1 2.81 25.27 -14.75
C GLU A 1 2.91 24.85 -13.28
N TYR A 2 1.98 24.04 -12.74
CA TYR A 2 2.04 23.57 -11.34
C TYR A 2 2.65 22.17 -11.15
N GLU A 3 2.72 21.37 -12.21
CA GLU A 3 3.24 19.99 -12.16
C GLU A 3 4.62 19.91 -11.51
N ASP A 4 5.56 20.77 -11.90
CA ASP A 4 6.93 20.78 -11.35
C ASP A 4 7.00 21.24 -9.89
N LYS A 5 5.93 21.84 -9.37
CA LYS A 5 5.84 22.35 -7.98
C LYS A 5 5.23 21.35 -7.00
N LEU A 6 4.65 20.24 -7.46
CA LEU A 6 4.05 19.25 -6.57
C LEU A 6 5.12 18.56 -5.70
N PRO A 7 4.84 18.25 -4.43
CA PRO A 7 5.74 17.42 -3.63
C PRO A 7 5.79 16.00 -4.19
N SER A 8 6.90 15.30 -3.96
CA SER A 8 6.94 13.86 -4.17
C SER A 8 5.96 13.16 -3.22
N LEU A 9 5.39 12.04 -3.66
CA LEU A 9 4.51 11.21 -2.84
C LEU A 9 5.29 10.67 -1.63
N PRO A 10 4.90 11.01 -0.38
CA PRO A 10 5.60 10.50 0.79
C PRO A 10 5.39 9.00 0.95
N LEU A 11 6.38 8.33 1.55
CA LEU A 11 6.22 6.98 2.08
C LEU A 11 5.79 7.08 3.55
N PRO A 12 4.59 6.64 3.95
CA PRO A 12 4.20 6.59 5.36
C PRO A 12 5.11 5.64 6.14
N THR A 13 5.27 5.85 7.45
CA THR A 13 6.03 4.90 8.27
C THR A 13 5.29 3.56 8.35
N LEU A 14 6.04 2.49 8.60
CA LEU A 14 5.46 1.16 8.78
C LEU A 14 4.48 1.16 9.95
N GLU A 15 4.85 1.77 11.08
CA GLU A 15 4.03 1.85 12.29
C GLU A 15 2.68 2.52 12.01
N HIS A 16 2.71 3.70 11.37
CA HIS A 16 1.50 4.44 11.03
C HIS A 16 0.59 3.63 10.09
N THR A 17 1.18 2.94 9.13
CA THR A 17 0.44 2.09 8.19
C THR A 17 -0.24 0.93 8.91
N LEU A 18 0.46 0.27 9.84
CA LEU A 18 -0.06 -0.88 10.58
C LEU A 18 -1.13 -0.49 11.61
N GLU A 19 -0.98 0.65 12.28
CA GLU A 19 -2.01 1.21 13.17
C GLU A 19 -3.30 1.48 12.39
N ARG A 20 -3.19 2.17 11.25
CA ARG A 20 -4.36 2.49 10.40
C ARG A 20 -5.02 1.24 9.83
N TYR A 21 -4.24 0.21 9.51
CA TYR A 21 -4.76 -1.10 9.11
C TYR A 21 -5.57 -1.76 10.22
N LEU A 22 -5.05 -1.82 11.45
CA LEU A 22 -5.77 -2.42 12.58
C LEU A 22 -7.07 -1.69 12.90
N ASP A 23 -7.05 -0.36 12.92
CA ASP A 23 -8.26 0.45 13.10
C ASP A 23 -9.32 0.15 12.04
N SER A 24 -8.90 -0.11 10.79
CA SER A 24 -9.82 -0.43 9.70
C SER A 24 -10.39 -1.84 9.83
N VAL A 25 -9.56 -2.80 10.24
CA VAL A 25 -9.97 -4.20 10.46
C VAL A 25 -10.97 -4.30 11.61
N GLN A 26 -10.75 -3.56 12.71
CA GLN A 26 -11.61 -3.61 13.90
C GLN A 26 -13.08 -3.31 13.58
N ALA A 27 -13.35 -2.50 12.55
CA ALA A 27 -14.71 -2.15 12.16
C ALA A 27 -15.48 -3.30 11.47
N VAL A 28 -14.81 -4.34 10.98
CA VAL A 28 -15.41 -5.38 10.11
C VAL A 28 -15.28 -6.80 10.63
N VAL A 29 -14.54 -7.02 11.72
CA VAL A 29 -14.28 -8.35 12.30
C VAL A 29 -14.77 -8.44 13.74
N ASN A 30 -14.92 -9.67 14.25
CA ASN A 30 -15.19 -9.89 15.68
C ASN A 30 -13.91 -9.85 16.53
N ASP A 31 -14.07 -9.85 17.86
CA ASP A 31 -12.95 -9.71 18.80
C ASP A 31 -11.88 -10.82 18.64
N ASP A 32 -12.30 -12.07 18.42
CA ASP A 32 -11.37 -13.20 18.27
C ASP A 32 -10.53 -13.07 16.98
N GLU A 33 -11.14 -12.61 15.90
CA GLU A 33 -10.46 -12.32 14.63
C GLU A 33 -9.54 -11.11 14.75
N TYR A 34 -9.96 -10.08 15.49
CA TYR A 34 -9.14 -8.90 15.74
C TYR A 34 -7.88 -9.25 16.53
N VAL A 35 -7.99 -10.03 17.60
CA VAL A 35 -6.86 -10.48 18.42
C VAL A 35 -5.86 -11.28 17.58
N LYS A 36 -6.35 -12.19 16.73
CA LYS A 36 -5.50 -12.94 15.78
C LYS A 36 -4.78 -12.00 14.82
N THR A 37 -5.50 -11.05 14.23
CA THR A 37 -4.95 -10.09 13.26
C THR A 37 -3.89 -9.20 13.90
N LYS A 38 -4.17 -8.67 15.10
CA LYS A 38 -3.21 -7.87 15.87
C LYS A 38 -1.92 -8.64 16.14
N THR A 39 -2.02 -9.92 16.49
CA THR A 39 -0.84 -10.78 16.71
C THR A 39 0.00 -10.91 15.43
N ILE A 40 -0.63 -11.11 14.27
CA ILE A 40 0.04 -11.19 12.97
C ILE A 40 0.73 -9.85 12.63
N VAL A 41 0.03 -8.73 12.83
CA VAL A 41 0.55 -7.39 12.58
C VAL A 41 1.77 -7.08 13.46
N GLU A 42 1.74 -7.45 14.73
CA GLU A 42 2.88 -7.26 15.64
C GLU A 42 4.09 -8.11 15.22
N GLN A 43 3.86 -9.34 14.77
CA GLN A 43 4.92 -10.21 14.24
C GLN A 43 5.50 -9.64 12.94
N PHE A 44 4.64 -9.15 12.05
CA PHE A 44 5.04 -8.52 10.79
C PHE A 44 5.87 -7.25 11.04
N ALA A 45 5.43 -6.39 11.96
CA ALA A 45 6.14 -5.16 12.33
C ALA A 45 7.58 -5.43 12.82
N LYS A 46 7.77 -6.50 13.60
CA LYS A 46 9.07 -6.88 14.18
C LYS A 46 9.93 -7.75 13.27
N GLY A 47 9.33 -8.39 12.28
CA GLY A 47 9.99 -9.31 11.36
C GLY A 47 10.04 -8.77 9.93
N THR A 48 9.53 -9.57 9.00
CA THR A 48 9.63 -9.33 7.55
C THR A 48 9.04 -7.99 7.10
N GLY A 49 8.06 -7.42 7.79
CA GLY A 49 7.48 -6.13 7.44
C GLY A 49 8.49 -4.99 7.49
N ARG A 50 9.38 -4.99 8.50
CA ARG A 50 10.48 -4.03 8.58
C ARG A 50 11.47 -4.20 7.43
N GLU A 51 11.85 -5.43 7.13
CA GLU A 51 12.78 -5.73 6.02
C GLU A 51 12.21 -5.28 4.67
N LEU A 52 10.93 -5.56 4.42
CA LEU A 52 10.24 -5.13 3.21
C LEU A 52 10.09 -3.61 3.13
N HIS A 53 9.81 -2.94 4.25
CA HIS A 53 9.71 -1.48 4.29
C HIS A 53 11.05 -0.80 3.97
N GLU A 54 12.16 -1.30 4.49
CA GLU A 54 13.50 -0.79 4.16
C GLU A 54 13.88 -1.06 2.69
N GLN A 55 13.52 -2.23 2.16
CA GLN A 55 13.70 -2.52 0.73
C GLN A 55 12.86 -1.58 -0.15
N LEU A 56 11.62 -1.30 0.25
CA LEU A 56 10.74 -0.36 -0.42
C LEU A 56 11.37 1.04 -0.44
N LYS A 57 11.78 1.55 0.73
CA LYS A 57 12.44 2.84 0.85
C LYS A 57 13.70 2.93 -0.04
N THR A 58 14.57 1.92 0.03
CA THR A 58 15.76 1.81 -0.83
C THR A 58 15.40 1.84 -2.31
N ASN A 59 14.35 1.14 -2.72
CA ASN A 59 13.91 1.11 -4.12
C ASN A 59 13.36 2.47 -4.58
N ILE A 60 12.63 3.18 -3.71
CA ILE A 60 12.12 4.53 -3.96
C ILE A 60 13.29 5.49 -4.19
N GLU A 61 14.27 5.48 -3.28
CA GLU A 61 15.47 6.32 -3.37
C GLU A 61 16.27 6.05 -4.66
N LYS A 62 16.38 4.77 -5.07
CA LYS A 62 17.06 4.38 -6.31
C LYS A 62 16.35 4.81 -7.59
N ARG A 63 15.02 4.74 -7.61
CA ARG A 63 14.22 5.10 -8.81
C ARG A 63 14.12 6.61 -9.02
N GLN A 64 14.23 7.40 -7.95
CA GLN A 64 14.12 8.87 -7.99
C GLN A 64 12.82 9.37 -8.67
N GLU A 65 11.75 8.59 -8.55
CA GLU A 65 10.43 8.92 -9.08
C GLU A 65 9.68 9.84 -8.11
N ARG A 66 8.98 10.86 -8.64
CA ARG A 66 8.15 11.76 -7.82
C ARG A 66 6.92 11.06 -7.24
N ASN A 67 6.42 10.03 -7.91
CA ASN A 67 5.36 9.16 -7.41
C ASN A 67 5.84 7.72 -7.51
N TRP A 68 6.25 7.16 -6.38
CA TRP A 68 6.88 5.84 -6.34
C TRP A 68 5.94 4.67 -6.60
N VAL A 69 4.62 4.87 -6.46
CA VAL A 69 3.64 3.78 -6.62
C VAL A 69 3.04 3.76 -8.02
N ALA A 70 3.10 4.87 -8.78
CA ALA A 70 2.40 5.02 -10.07
C ALA A 70 2.62 3.85 -11.02
N LYS A 71 3.88 3.48 -11.29
CA LYS A 71 4.20 2.37 -12.19
C LYS A 71 3.69 1.03 -11.68
N TRP A 72 3.81 0.76 -10.38
CA TRP A 72 3.27 -0.47 -9.80
C TRP A 72 1.75 -0.52 -9.83
N TRP A 73 1.09 0.62 -9.62
CA TRP A 73 -0.36 0.74 -9.72
C TRP A 73 -0.84 0.40 -11.14
N ASP A 74 -0.23 1.03 -12.14
CA ASP A 74 -0.55 0.77 -13.55
C ASP A 74 -0.35 -0.71 -13.91
N GLU A 75 0.81 -1.27 -13.55
CA GLU A 75 1.13 -2.65 -13.88
C GLU A 75 0.28 -3.68 -13.13
N GLU A 76 0.24 -3.63 -11.80
CA GLU A 76 -0.35 -4.69 -10.98
C GLU A 76 -1.88 -4.62 -10.92
N ILE A 77 -2.47 -3.42 -10.94
CA ILE A 77 -3.92 -3.24 -10.80
C ILE A 77 -4.63 -3.30 -12.15
N TYR A 78 -4.00 -2.79 -13.22
CA TYR A 78 -4.63 -2.70 -14.53
C TYR A 78 -3.98 -3.58 -15.58
N LEU A 79 -2.70 -3.36 -15.91
CA LEU A 79 -2.11 -3.90 -17.14
C LEU A 79 -1.81 -5.40 -17.08
N LYS A 80 -1.52 -5.96 -15.90
CA LYS A 80 -1.33 -7.40 -15.70
C LYS A 80 -2.63 -8.14 -15.47
N TRP A 81 -3.72 -7.44 -15.15
CA TRP A 81 -4.99 -8.07 -14.83
C TRP A 81 -5.67 -8.58 -16.11
N ARG A 82 -6.11 -9.84 -16.08
CA ARG A 82 -6.62 -10.56 -17.26
C ARG A 82 -8.14 -10.69 -17.32
N LEU A 83 -8.86 -10.09 -16.37
CA LEU A 83 -10.33 -10.09 -16.42
C LEU A 83 -10.83 -9.09 -17.47
N PRO A 84 -12.03 -9.32 -18.04
CA PRO A 84 -12.61 -8.39 -19.00
C PRO A 84 -12.74 -6.98 -18.40
N ILE A 85 -12.07 -6.00 -19.02
CA ILE A 85 -12.00 -4.63 -18.48
C ILE A 85 -13.33 -3.87 -18.58
N ALA A 86 -14.16 -4.18 -19.59
CA ALA A 86 -15.42 -3.47 -19.83
C ALA A 86 -16.42 -3.58 -18.66
N PRO A 87 -16.70 -4.77 -18.10
CA PRO A 87 -17.60 -4.87 -16.94
C PRO A 87 -16.93 -4.58 -15.59
N VAL A 88 -15.61 -4.71 -15.47
CA VAL A 88 -14.93 -4.71 -14.15
C VAL A 88 -14.20 -3.40 -13.84
N ILE A 89 -13.69 -2.70 -14.87
CA ILE A 89 -12.80 -1.54 -14.69
C ILE A 89 -13.40 -0.27 -15.29
N ASN A 90 -13.96 -0.35 -16.50
CA ASN A 90 -14.43 0.83 -17.20
C ASN A 90 -15.59 1.49 -16.43
N MET A 91 -15.39 2.75 -16.06
CA MET A 91 -16.45 3.59 -15.48
C MET A 91 -17.21 4.26 -16.62
N MET A 92 -18.54 4.15 -16.62
CA MET A 92 -19.43 4.95 -17.47
C MET A 92 -20.10 6.02 -16.60
N GLY A 93 -20.03 7.27 -17.04
CA GLY A 93 -20.70 8.41 -16.40
C GLY A 93 -22.11 8.64 -16.94
#